data_AF-A0A834ZP58-F1
#
_entry.id   AF-A0A834ZP58-F1
#
_cell.length_a   1.000
_cell.length_b   1.000
_cell.length_c   1.000
_cell.angle_alpha   90.00
_cell.angle_beta   90.00
_cell.angle_gamma   90.00
#
_symmetry.space_group_name_H-M   'P 1'
#
loop_
_entity.id
_entity.type
_entity.pdbx_description
1 polymer ?
#
loop_
_entity_poly.entity_id
_entity_poly.type
_entity_poly.pdbx_seq_one_letter_code
_entity_poly.pdbx_strand_id
1 'polypeptide(L)'
;MYMLYISKMKSPSGQLSQNSLSFFSNLYNSPSSQNTDLKPTMSSFQSSSSGSRTEASQSSSGAIHVIIGPMFAGKTTALIRRLKSESNNERSVAIIKSNKDSRYGLDSIVTHDGAKLPCWALPDLSSFRQKIGDDAYNKLDVIGIDEAQFFEDLYDFCCNAADHDRKTVIVAGLDGDYLRRRFGTVLDIVPLADSVTKLTARCELCGKRAFFTLRKTEETQTELIGGSDVYKPVCRQHYFNGQVIIDAANNVLESPKIHSDMYQLHLSS
;
A
#
# COMPACT_ATOMS: atom_id res chain seq x y z
N MET A 1 9.80 3.43 22.48
CA MET A 1 10.37 2.06 22.54
C MET A 1 10.44 1.45 21.13
N TYR A 2 10.99 2.20 20.17
CA TYR A 2 11.08 1.85 18.74
C TYR A 2 12.43 2.26 18.10
N MET A 3 13.39 2.65 18.94
CA MET A 3 14.61 3.39 18.56
C MET A 3 15.90 2.71 19.03
N LEU A 4 15.89 1.42 19.37
CA LEU A 4 17.07 0.75 19.95
C LEU A 4 17.56 -0.51 19.22
N TYR A 5 17.02 -0.89 18.05
CA TYR A 5 17.38 -2.18 17.43
C TYR A 5 17.99 -2.14 16.02
N ILE A 6 18.27 -0.97 15.44
CA ILE A 6 18.92 -0.90 14.12
C ILE A 6 20.30 -0.24 14.24
N SER A 7 21.15 -0.86 15.06
CA SER A 7 22.60 -0.65 14.99
C SER A 7 23.30 -1.99 15.11
N LYS A 8 23.20 -2.80 14.04
CA LYS A 8 24.19 -3.79 13.57
C LYS A 8 23.58 -4.57 12.41
N MET A 9 24.45 -4.93 11.47
CA MET A 9 24.23 -5.79 10.29
C MET A 9 24.08 -5.05 8.94
N LYS A 10 25.21 -4.50 8.48
CA LYS A 10 25.60 -4.61 7.07
C LYS A 10 26.15 -6.03 6.83
N SER A 11 25.77 -6.67 5.72
CA SER A 11 26.64 -7.64 5.04
C SER A 11 26.68 -7.35 3.53
N PRO A 12 27.83 -7.53 2.85
CA PRO A 12 28.07 -7.04 1.50
C PRO A 12 28.15 -8.21 0.50
N SER A 13 27.05 -8.55 -0.16
CA SER A 13 27.07 -9.42 -1.35
C SER A 13 25.66 -9.57 -1.90
N GLY A 14 25.30 -8.70 -2.85
CA GLY A 14 24.03 -8.78 -3.58
C GLY A 14 23.98 -9.98 -4.54
N GLN A 15 23.68 -11.17 -4.02
CA GLN A 15 23.28 -12.33 -4.82
C GLN A 15 22.15 -13.12 -4.12
N LEU A 16 21.16 -13.51 -4.91
CA LEU A 16 20.01 -14.34 -4.54
C LEU A 16 20.46 -15.70 -3.99
N SER A 17 19.93 -16.11 -2.83
CA SER A 17 20.14 -17.46 -2.34
C SER A 17 19.20 -18.45 -3.05
N GLN A 18 19.71 -19.63 -3.40
CA GLN A 18 18.97 -20.74 -4.00
C GLN A 18 17.78 -21.25 -3.15
N ASN A 19 17.63 -20.75 -1.91
CA ASN A 19 16.49 -21.00 -1.03
C ASN A 19 15.22 -20.22 -1.42
N SER A 20 15.30 -19.26 -2.34
CA SER A 20 14.14 -18.53 -2.84
C SER A 20 13.30 -19.35 -3.85
N LEU A 21 13.94 -20.17 -4.69
CA LEU A 21 13.26 -20.99 -5.70
C LEU A 21 12.58 -22.24 -5.12
N SER A 22 13.13 -22.82 -4.05
CA SER A 22 12.54 -23.98 -3.36
C SER A 22 11.32 -23.62 -2.50
N PHE A 23 11.17 -22.35 -2.13
CA PHE A 23 9.97 -21.86 -1.44
C PHE A 23 8.79 -21.66 -2.40
N PHE A 24 9.06 -21.22 -3.63
CA PHE A 24 8.03 -21.17 -4.68
C PHE A 24 7.52 -22.57 -5.04
N SER A 25 8.37 -23.60 -5.15
CA SER A 25 7.90 -24.95 -5.49
C SER A 25 7.07 -25.63 -4.40
N ASN A 26 7.32 -25.34 -3.12
CA ASN A 26 6.62 -25.98 -1.99
C ASN A 26 5.23 -25.40 -1.72
N LEU A 27 4.85 -24.29 -2.37
CA LEU A 27 3.48 -23.77 -2.41
C LEU A 27 2.67 -24.34 -3.60
N TYR A 28 3.28 -25.10 -4.51
CA TYR A 28 2.68 -25.55 -5.77
C TYR A 28 2.57 -27.07 -5.96
N ASN A 29 2.90 -27.90 -4.97
CA ASN A 29 2.70 -29.35 -5.05
C ASN A 29 2.23 -29.93 -3.71
N SER A 30 1.02 -30.51 -3.69
CA SER A 30 0.62 -31.49 -2.69
C SER A 30 0.03 -32.71 -3.39
N PRO A 31 0.48 -33.94 -3.08
CA PRO A 31 -0.02 -35.16 -3.70
C PRO A 31 -1.33 -35.62 -3.04
N SER A 32 -2.25 -36.06 -3.90
CA SER A 32 -3.47 -36.79 -3.57
C SER A 32 -3.21 -38.06 -2.74
N SER A 33 -4.00 -38.28 -1.68
CA SER A 33 -4.11 -39.58 -1.03
C SER A 33 -5.53 -39.90 -0.56
N GLN A 34 -6.17 -40.78 -1.35
CA GLN A 34 -6.95 -41.99 -1.03
C GLN A 34 -7.95 -42.02 0.15
N ASN A 35 -9.22 -42.23 -0.24
CA ASN A 35 -10.33 -43.01 0.35
C ASN A 35 -10.17 -43.64 1.75
N THR A 36 -11.21 -43.47 2.57
CA THR A 36 -11.96 -44.62 3.14
C THR A 36 -13.44 -44.27 3.34
N ASP A 37 -14.29 -45.19 2.86
CA ASP A 37 -15.74 -45.24 3.00
C ASP A 37 -16.19 -45.34 4.47
N LEU A 38 -17.42 -44.90 4.74
CA LEU A 38 -18.45 -45.62 5.52
C LEU A 38 -19.79 -44.83 5.52
N LYS A 39 -20.81 -45.39 4.86
CA LYS A 39 -22.26 -45.15 5.03
C LYS A 39 -22.86 -46.43 5.67
N PRO A 40 -23.99 -46.41 6.42
CA PRO A 40 -25.35 -46.09 5.92
C PRO A 40 -26.25 -45.41 7.02
N THR A 41 -27.55 -45.02 6.90
CA THR A 41 -28.70 -45.51 6.12
C THR A 41 -29.89 -44.52 6.17
N MET A 42 -30.57 -44.39 5.02
CA MET A 42 -31.93 -44.00 4.61
C MET A 42 -33.04 -43.47 5.57
N SER A 43 -33.74 -42.41 5.12
CA SER A 43 -35.20 -42.40 4.82
C SER A 43 -35.52 -41.22 3.88
N SER A 44 -35.70 -41.48 2.58
CA SER A 44 -36.98 -41.55 1.84
C SER A 44 -37.80 -40.25 1.81
N PHE A 45 -37.82 -39.55 0.68
CA PHE A 45 -39.03 -39.12 -0.04
C PHE A 45 -38.60 -38.58 -1.42
N GLN A 46 -38.99 -39.30 -2.49
CA GLN A 46 -38.78 -38.92 -3.88
C GLN A 46 -39.93 -38.00 -4.33
N SER A 47 -39.58 -36.89 -4.99
CA SER A 47 -40.43 -36.28 -5.99
C SER A 47 -39.55 -35.92 -7.19
N SER A 48 -39.88 -36.55 -8.31
CA SER A 48 -39.24 -36.42 -9.60
C SER A 48 -39.85 -35.25 -10.36
N SER A 49 -39.04 -34.22 -10.63
CA SER A 49 -39.26 -33.31 -11.75
C SER A 49 -37.92 -32.93 -12.36
N SER A 50 -37.66 -33.56 -13.50
CA SER A 50 -36.56 -33.33 -14.42
C SER A 50 -36.57 -31.88 -14.91
N GLY A 51 -35.64 -31.08 -14.40
CA GLY A 51 -35.24 -29.81 -14.98
C GLY A 51 -33.73 -29.70 -14.80
N SER A 52 -33.00 -29.62 -15.91
CA SER A 52 -31.54 -29.49 -15.95
C SER A 52 -31.11 -28.33 -15.06
N ARG A 53 -30.61 -28.64 -13.87
CA ARG A 53 -29.86 -27.68 -13.07
C ARG A 53 -28.51 -27.55 -13.77
N THR A 54 -28.43 -26.58 -14.67
CA THR A 54 -27.15 -25.97 -15.00
C THR A 54 -26.55 -25.58 -13.66
N GLU A 55 -25.49 -26.27 -13.23
CA GLU A 55 -24.61 -25.77 -12.19
C GLU A 55 -24.07 -24.46 -12.73
N ALA A 56 -24.78 -23.36 -12.42
CA ALA A 56 -24.20 -22.04 -12.51
C ALA A 56 -23.03 -22.08 -11.53
N SER A 57 -21.84 -22.30 -12.08
CA SER A 57 -20.60 -22.01 -11.38
C SER A 57 -20.81 -20.63 -10.77
N GLN A 58 -20.82 -20.54 -9.44
CA GLN A 58 -20.84 -19.25 -8.77
C GLN A 58 -19.54 -18.56 -9.17
N SER A 59 -19.56 -17.83 -10.28
CA SER A 59 -18.45 -17.03 -10.73
C SER A 59 -18.27 -15.95 -9.68
N SER A 60 -17.32 -16.14 -8.78
CA SER A 60 -16.96 -15.11 -7.82
C SER A 60 -16.56 -13.87 -8.60
N SER A 61 -17.27 -12.76 -8.40
CA SER A 61 -16.88 -11.48 -8.95
C SER A 61 -15.53 -11.04 -8.35
N GLY A 62 -14.75 -10.26 -9.09
CA GLY A 62 -13.66 -9.51 -8.49
C GLY A 62 -14.18 -8.48 -7.48
N ALA A 63 -13.27 -7.89 -6.72
CA ALA A 63 -13.60 -6.86 -5.73
C ALA A 63 -12.42 -5.94 -5.49
N ILE A 64 -12.68 -4.67 -5.17
CA ILE A 64 -11.67 -3.66 -4.86
C ILE A 64 -11.87 -3.18 -3.41
N HIS A 65 -10.82 -3.30 -2.60
CA HIS A 65 -10.81 -2.84 -1.22
C HIS A 65 -9.69 -1.83 -0.99
N VAL A 66 -10.04 -0.62 -0.56
CA VAL A 66 -9.08 0.48 -0.39
C VAL A 66 -8.84 0.77 1.09
N ILE A 67 -7.57 0.84 1.48
CA ILE A 67 -7.08 1.19 2.82
C ILE A 67 -6.29 2.49 2.71
N ILE A 68 -6.90 3.59 3.13
CA ILE A 68 -6.30 4.93 3.10
C ILE A 68 -5.98 5.47 4.50
N GLY A 69 -5.21 6.55 4.55
CA GLY A 69 -4.93 7.29 5.78
C GLY A 69 -3.53 7.90 5.78
N PRO A 70 -3.20 8.72 6.80
CA PRO A 70 -1.93 9.42 6.85
C PRO A 70 -0.74 8.47 7.00
N MET A 71 0.48 9.01 6.89
CA MET A 71 1.68 8.27 7.29
C MET A 71 1.54 7.80 8.74
N PHE A 72 2.16 6.65 9.05
CA PHE A 72 2.15 6.03 10.39
C PHE A 72 0.77 5.52 10.88
N ALA A 73 -0.23 5.46 10.00
CA ALA A 73 -1.55 4.89 10.33
C ALA A 73 -1.61 3.34 10.29
N GLY A 74 -0.51 2.68 9.92
CA GLY A 74 -0.44 1.20 9.84
C GLY A 74 -1.08 0.59 8.59
N LYS A 75 -1.13 1.33 7.46
CA LYS A 75 -1.73 0.87 6.20
C LYS A 75 -1.11 -0.43 5.67
N THR A 76 0.20 -0.46 5.51
CA THR A 76 0.97 -1.65 5.13
C THR A 76 0.70 -2.84 6.04
N THR A 77 0.63 -2.61 7.36
CA THR A 77 0.31 -3.65 8.34
C THR A 77 -1.12 -4.19 8.15
N ALA A 78 -2.10 -3.31 7.90
CA ALA A 78 -3.48 -3.71 7.65
C ALA A 78 -3.62 -4.49 6.33
N LEU A 79 -2.94 -4.05 5.27
CA LEU A 79 -2.85 -4.75 3.98
C LEU A 79 -2.29 -6.17 4.18
N ILE A 80 -1.13 -6.28 4.83
CA ILE A 80 -0.47 -7.57 5.08
C ILE A 80 -1.33 -8.49 5.93
N ARG A 81 -1.98 -7.96 6.97
CA ARG A 81 -2.89 -8.75 7.80
C ARG A 81 -4.03 -9.33 6.97
N ARG A 82 -4.59 -8.55 6.04
CA ARG A 82 -5.68 -9.01 5.17
C ARG A 82 -5.18 -10.07 4.18
N LEU A 83 -4.03 -9.85 3.53
CA LEU A 83 -3.44 -10.82 2.61
C LEU A 83 -3.08 -12.15 3.29
N LYS A 84 -2.56 -12.11 4.53
CA LYS A 84 -2.34 -13.32 5.34
C LYS A 84 -3.64 -14.06 5.63
N SER A 85 -4.73 -13.33 5.91
CA SER A 85 -6.04 -13.95 6.11
C SER A 85 -6.55 -14.64 4.84
N GLU A 86 -6.38 -14.03 3.67
CA GLU A 86 -6.76 -14.63 2.38
C GLU A 86 -5.91 -15.88 2.09
N SER A 87 -4.59 -15.80 2.33
CA SER A 87 -3.69 -16.94 2.19
C SER A 87 -4.02 -18.10 3.13
N ASN A 88 -4.45 -17.81 4.37
CA ASN A 88 -4.89 -18.84 5.32
C ASN A 88 -6.22 -19.50 4.89
N ASN A 89 -6.99 -18.84 4.03
CA ASN A 89 -8.18 -19.41 3.38
C ASN A 89 -7.83 -20.07 2.03
N GLU A 90 -6.57 -20.50 1.86
CA GLU A 90 -6.05 -21.20 0.68
C GLU A 90 -6.13 -20.41 -0.64
N ARG A 91 -6.33 -19.08 -0.57
CA ARG A 91 -6.30 -18.22 -1.74
C ARG A 91 -4.88 -17.83 -2.10
N SER A 92 -4.57 -17.84 -3.38
CA SER A 92 -3.28 -17.45 -3.92
C SER A 92 -3.13 -15.92 -3.92
N VAL A 93 -2.08 -15.42 -3.27
CA VAL A 93 -1.88 -13.98 -3.03
C VAL A 93 -0.55 -13.47 -3.59
N ALA A 94 -0.56 -12.24 -4.10
CA ALA A 94 0.64 -11.49 -4.44
C ALA A 94 0.63 -10.10 -3.80
N ILE A 95 1.83 -9.55 -3.53
CA ILE A 95 1.98 -8.17 -3.04
C ILE A 95 2.88 -7.40 -3.99
N ILE A 96 2.43 -6.23 -4.39
CA ILE A 96 3.15 -5.28 -5.24
C ILE A 96 3.46 -4.04 -4.40
N LYS A 97 4.65 -3.48 -4.59
CA LYS A 97 5.01 -2.16 -4.04
C LYS A 97 5.70 -1.32 -5.11
N SER A 98 5.59 0.01 -5.01
CA SER A 98 6.33 0.88 -5.92
C SER A 98 7.82 0.81 -5.61
N ASN A 99 8.65 0.77 -6.66
CA ASN A 99 10.11 0.90 -6.53
C ASN A 99 10.56 2.35 -6.24
N LYS A 100 9.67 3.34 -6.42
CA LYS A 100 9.90 4.74 -6.02
C LYS A 100 10.04 4.86 -4.50
N ASP A 101 9.45 3.93 -3.74
CA ASP A 101 9.63 3.85 -2.29
C ASP A 101 10.77 2.88 -1.88
N SER A 102 11.95 3.45 -1.70
CA SER A 102 13.18 2.75 -1.29
C SER A 102 13.39 2.68 0.23
N ARG A 103 12.46 3.20 1.06
CA ARG A 103 12.67 3.36 2.52
C ARG A 103 12.92 2.05 3.28
N TYR A 104 12.41 0.93 2.78
CA TYR A 104 12.43 -0.37 3.47
C TYR A 104 13.06 -1.51 2.64
N GLY A 105 13.80 -1.18 1.57
CA GLY A 105 14.36 -2.15 0.63
C GLY A 105 13.39 -2.53 -0.50
N LEU A 106 13.94 -3.02 -1.62
CA LEU A 106 13.16 -3.32 -2.83
C LEU A 106 12.44 -4.68 -2.74
N ASP A 107 13.05 -5.68 -2.10
CA ASP A 107 12.61 -7.09 -2.25
C ASP A 107 11.73 -7.62 -1.10
N SER A 108 11.43 -6.79 -0.11
CA SER A 108 10.57 -7.21 1.01
C SER A 108 9.79 -6.06 1.60
N ILE A 109 8.54 -6.32 1.95
CA ILE A 109 7.79 -5.43 2.84
C ILE A 109 8.07 -5.87 4.28
N VAL A 110 8.64 -4.97 5.07
CA VAL A 110 8.95 -5.20 6.48
C VAL A 110 7.76 -4.72 7.30
N THR A 111 7.12 -5.65 8.00
CA THR A 111 6.13 -5.28 9.02
C THR A 111 6.81 -4.80 10.30
N HIS A 112 6.07 -4.02 11.11
CA HIS A 112 6.42 -3.63 12.47
C HIS A 112 6.90 -4.81 13.35
N ASP A 113 6.44 -6.03 13.06
CA ASP A 113 6.75 -7.24 13.83
C ASP A 113 7.97 -8.01 13.26
N GLY A 114 8.72 -7.41 12.33
CA GLY A 114 9.95 -7.97 11.77
C GLY A 114 9.75 -9.05 10.69
N ALA A 115 8.51 -9.44 10.39
CA ALA A 115 8.23 -10.38 9.31
C ALA A 115 8.43 -9.70 7.94
N LYS A 116 9.22 -10.36 7.08
CA LYS A 116 9.44 -9.99 5.67
C LYS A 116 8.53 -10.84 4.80
N LEU A 117 7.65 -10.20 4.04
CA LEU A 117 6.89 -10.86 2.99
C LEU A 117 7.52 -10.56 1.64
N PRO A 118 7.66 -11.58 0.75
CA PRO A 118 8.12 -11.35 -0.61
C PRO A 118 7.13 -10.43 -1.33
N CYS A 119 7.66 -9.47 -2.07
CA CYS A 119 6.86 -8.51 -2.83
C CYS A 119 7.49 -8.22 -4.19
N TRP A 120 6.66 -7.82 -5.14
CA TRP A 120 7.08 -7.36 -6.45
C TRP A 120 7.28 -5.85 -6.42
N ALA A 121 8.54 -5.40 -6.36
CA ALA A 121 8.87 -4.00 -6.60
C ALA A 121 8.78 -3.69 -8.09
N LEU A 122 7.91 -2.75 -8.45
CA LEU A 122 7.63 -2.34 -9.82
C LEU A 122 7.60 -0.82 -9.97
N PRO A 123 8.00 -0.28 -11.12
CA PRO A 123 7.76 1.13 -11.47
C PRO A 123 6.29 1.40 -11.82
N ASP A 124 5.63 0.43 -12.46
CA ASP A 124 4.24 0.50 -12.96
C ASP A 124 3.53 -0.84 -12.70
N LEU A 125 2.21 -0.81 -12.52
CA LEU A 125 1.40 -2.01 -12.27
C LEU A 125 1.18 -2.82 -13.55
N SER A 126 1.18 -2.17 -14.71
CA SER A 126 0.96 -2.79 -16.03
C SER A 126 1.99 -3.88 -16.35
N SER A 127 3.23 -3.73 -15.88
CA SER A 127 4.32 -4.70 -16.04
C SER A 127 4.18 -5.95 -15.15
N PHE A 128 3.28 -5.95 -14.17
CA PHE A 128 3.18 -7.03 -13.18
C PHE A 128 2.91 -8.39 -13.82
N ARG A 129 1.88 -8.46 -14.68
CA ARG A 129 1.47 -9.71 -15.35
C ARG A 129 2.58 -10.26 -16.24
N GLN A 130 3.26 -9.39 -17.00
CA GLN A 130 4.40 -9.77 -17.83
C GLN A 130 5.55 -10.33 -16.97
N LYS A 131 5.83 -9.70 -15.82
CA LYS A 131 6.94 -10.08 -14.95
C LYS A 131 6.76 -11.44 -14.28
N ILE A 132 5.53 -11.78 -13.88
CA ILE A 132 5.25 -13.07 -13.22
C ILE A 132 4.87 -14.18 -14.20
N GLY A 133 4.49 -13.83 -15.43
CA GLY A 133 4.00 -14.74 -16.45
C GLY A 133 2.50 -15.04 -16.33
N ASP A 134 1.86 -15.31 -17.47
CA ASP A 134 0.40 -15.53 -17.55
C ASP A 134 -0.07 -16.67 -16.65
N ASP A 135 0.63 -17.81 -16.63
CA ASP A 135 0.24 -18.97 -15.82
C ASP A 135 0.25 -18.66 -14.32
N ALA A 136 1.24 -17.90 -13.85
CA ALA A 136 1.31 -17.49 -12.45
C ALA A 136 0.24 -16.45 -12.12
N TYR A 137 0.03 -15.47 -13.02
CA TYR A 137 -1.00 -14.44 -12.85
C TYR A 137 -2.42 -15.02 -12.82
N ASN A 138 -2.71 -15.99 -13.68
CA ASN A 138 -4.03 -16.64 -13.75
C ASN A 138 -4.36 -17.43 -12.48
N LYS A 139 -3.35 -17.93 -11.78
CA LYS A 139 -3.51 -18.63 -10.49
C LYS A 139 -3.68 -17.69 -9.29
N LEU A 140 -3.50 -16.38 -9.45
CA LEU A 140 -3.69 -15.42 -8.35
C LEU A 140 -5.17 -15.11 -8.13
N ASP A 141 -5.60 -15.22 -6.88
CA ASP A 141 -6.94 -14.82 -6.44
C ASP A 141 -6.96 -13.39 -5.87
N VAL A 142 -5.87 -12.99 -5.19
CA VAL A 142 -5.77 -11.71 -4.48
C VAL A 142 -4.48 -10.97 -4.81
N ILE A 143 -4.59 -9.69 -5.13
CA ILE A 143 -3.46 -8.80 -5.38
C ILE A 143 -3.47 -7.66 -4.38
N GLY A 144 -2.44 -7.59 -3.54
CA GLY A 144 -2.19 -6.47 -2.66
C GLY A 144 -1.30 -5.41 -3.32
N ILE A 145 -1.64 -4.14 -3.20
CA ILE A 145 -0.84 -3.02 -3.71
C ILE A 145 -0.53 -2.10 -2.53
N ASP A 146 0.75 -1.95 -2.20
CA ASP A 146 1.20 -1.02 -1.16
C ASP A 146 1.80 0.25 -1.77
N GLU A 147 1.72 1.35 -1.02
CA GLU A 147 2.18 2.68 -1.42
C GLU A 147 1.58 3.12 -2.77
N ALA A 148 0.29 2.85 -2.95
CA ALA A 148 -0.41 2.95 -4.22
C ALA A 148 -0.43 4.36 -4.85
N GLN A 149 -0.21 5.40 -4.04
CA GLN A 149 -0.13 6.79 -4.52
C GLN A 149 0.99 7.03 -5.54
N PHE A 150 1.96 6.11 -5.66
CA PHE A 150 3.07 6.22 -6.60
C PHE A 150 2.82 5.57 -7.97
N PHE A 151 1.69 4.87 -8.14
CA PHE A 151 1.30 4.22 -9.39
C PHE A 151 0.29 5.07 -10.14
N GLU A 152 0.68 5.58 -11.31
CA GLU A 152 -0.19 6.40 -12.17
C GLU A 152 -1.26 5.55 -12.86
N ASP A 153 -0.95 4.27 -13.13
CA ASP A 153 -1.79 3.29 -13.80
C ASP A 153 -2.70 2.49 -12.85
N LEU A 154 -2.85 2.94 -11.60
CA LEU A 154 -3.66 2.27 -10.57
C LEU A 154 -5.11 2.06 -10.97
N TYR A 155 -5.74 3.08 -11.59
CA TYR A 155 -7.14 3.00 -12.00
C TYR A 155 -7.36 1.88 -13.03
N ASP A 156 -6.60 1.91 -14.12
CA ASP A 156 -6.70 0.93 -15.20
C ASP A 156 -6.35 -0.48 -14.72
N PHE A 157 -5.33 -0.61 -13.86
CA PHE A 157 -4.98 -1.88 -13.26
C PHE A 157 -6.13 -2.44 -12.41
N CYS A 158 -6.76 -1.62 -11.56
CA CYS A 158 -7.87 -2.05 -10.71
C CYS A 158 -9.07 -2.50 -11.53
N CYS A 159 -9.48 -1.73 -12.54
CA CYS A 159 -10.57 -2.10 -13.46
C CYS A 159 -10.27 -3.45 -14.14
N ASN A 160 -9.08 -3.61 -14.74
CA ASN A 160 -8.73 -4.83 -15.43
C ASN A 160 -8.67 -6.05 -14.49
N ALA A 161 -7.99 -5.92 -13.36
CA ALA A 161 -7.81 -7.02 -12.43
C ALA A 161 -9.14 -7.46 -11.77
N ALA A 162 -10.00 -6.52 -11.37
CA ALA A 162 -11.25 -6.83 -10.69
C ALA A 162 -12.39 -7.17 -11.67
N ASP A 163 -12.62 -6.34 -12.68
CA ASP A 163 -13.82 -6.45 -13.53
C ASP A 163 -13.64 -7.52 -14.61
N HIS A 164 -12.44 -7.64 -15.19
CA HIS A 164 -12.15 -8.57 -16.28
C HIS A 164 -11.54 -9.88 -15.78
N ASP A 165 -10.51 -9.78 -14.93
CA ASP A 165 -9.75 -10.95 -14.46
C ASP A 165 -10.32 -11.56 -13.16
N ARG A 166 -11.38 -10.97 -12.60
CA ARG A 166 -12.13 -11.43 -11.41
C ARG A 166 -11.27 -11.63 -10.15
N LYS A 167 -10.25 -10.81 -9.98
CA LYS A 167 -9.35 -10.85 -8.81
C LYS A 167 -9.86 -9.94 -7.70
N THR A 168 -9.53 -10.28 -6.46
CA THR A 168 -9.67 -9.35 -5.34
C THR A 168 -8.45 -8.45 -5.28
N VAL A 169 -8.62 -7.14 -5.39
CA VAL A 169 -7.54 -6.15 -5.29
C VAL A 169 -7.65 -5.42 -3.95
N ILE A 170 -6.57 -5.43 -3.16
CA ILE A 170 -6.50 -4.73 -1.87
C ILE A 170 -5.43 -3.65 -1.98
N VAL A 171 -5.87 -2.39 -1.99
CA VAL A 171 -5.01 -1.23 -2.23
C VAL A 171 -4.75 -0.50 -0.91
N ALA A 172 -3.49 -0.20 -0.62
CA ALA A 172 -3.07 0.63 0.50
C ALA A 172 -2.30 1.85 0.00
N GLY A 173 -2.72 3.04 0.41
CA GLY A 173 -2.09 4.28 -0.06
C GLY A 173 -2.43 5.50 0.77
N LEU A 174 -1.69 6.59 0.55
CA LEU A 174 -2.02 7.89 1.12
C LEU A 174 -3.25 8.48 0.41
N ASP A 175 -4.22 8.98 1.16
CA ASP A 175 -5.35 9.74 0.60
C ASP A 175 -4.99 11.18 0.26
N GLY A 176 -3.95 11.72 0.90
CA GLY A 176 -3.43 13.02 0.56
C GLY A 176 -1.96 13.22 0.87
N ASP A 177 -1.37 14.19 0.18
CA ASP A 177 -0.01 14.64 0.37
C ASP A 177 0.15 15.46 1.66
N TYR A 178 1.36 15.98 1.90
CA TYR A 178 1.65 16.81 3.06
C TYR A 178 0.88 18.14 3.08
N LEU A 179 0.25 18.52 1.97
CA LEU A 179 -0.56 19.71 1.77
C LEU A 179 -2.08 19.41 1.80
N ARG A 180 -2.46 18.17 2.13
CA ARG A 180 -3.84 17.63 2.11
C ARG A 180 -4.51 17.65 0.73
N ARG A 181 -3.72 17.71 -0.35
CA ARG A 181 -4.23 17.53 -1.71
C ARG A 181 -4.25 16.04 -2.02
N ARG A 182 -5.00 15.64 -3.05
CA ARG A 182 -4.95 14.27 -3.57
C ARG A 182 -3.50 13.86 -3.85
N PHE A 183 -3.12 12.63 -3.47
CA PHE A 183 -1.81 12.07 -3.80
C PHE A 183 -2.00 10.94 -4.81
N GLY A 184 -1.50 11.15 -6.03
CA GLY A 184 -1.65 10.20 -7.13
C GLY A 184 -3.12 9.95 -7.44
N THR A 185 -3.42 8.72 -7.85
CA THR A 185 -4.75 8.28 -8.33
C THR A 185 -5.49 7.41 -7.30
N VAL A 186 -5.02 7.32 -6.06
CA VAL A 186 -5.64 6.50 -4.99
C VAL A 186 -7.09 6.90 -4.72
N LEU A 187 -7.42 8.18 -4.84
CA LEU A 187 -8.80 8.64 -4.66
C LEU A 187 -9.69 8.37 -5.88
N ASP A 188 -9.11 8.16 -7.05
CA ASP A 188 -9.85 7.96 -8.29
C ASP A 188 -10.47 6.55 -8.36
N ILE A 189 -9.92 5.59 -7.60
CA ILE A 189 -10.47 4.23 -7.47
C ILE A 189 -11.54 4.10 -6.37
N VAL A 190 -11.80 5.15 -5.58
CA VAL A 190 -12.83 5.11 -4.52
C VAL A 190 -14.23 4.81 -5.08
N PRO A 191 -14.67 5.39 -6.22
CA PRO A 191 -15.96 5.04 -6.83
C PRO A 191 -16.04 3.58 -7.31
N LEU A 192 -14.91 2.93 -7.57
CA LEU A 192 -14.84 1.52 -7.98
C LEU A 192 -14.84 0.55 -6.80
N ALA A 193 -14.61 1.05 -5.57
CA ALA A 193 -14.29 0.21 -4.43
C ALA A 193 -15.53 -0.37 -3.74
N ASP A 194 -15.53 -1.69 -3.54
CA ASP A 194 -16.48 -2.40 -2.68
C ASP A 194 -16.34 -2.02 -1.20
N SER A 195 -15.15 -1.58 -0.78
CA SER A 195 -14.95 -1.04 0.56
C SER A 195 -13.85 -0.01 0.62
N VAL A 196 -14.05 1.05 1.41
CA VAL A 196 -13.02 2.04 1.72
C VAL A 196 -12.84 2.14 3.24
N THR A 197 -11.63 1.92 3.71
CA THR A 197 -11.24 2.03 5.12
C THR A 197 -10.24 3.15 5.30
N LYS A 198 -10.61 4.20 6.05
CA LYS A 198 -9.68 5.27 6.42
C LYS A 198 -9.11 5.05 7.82
N LEU A 199 -7.85 4.61 7.86
CA LEU A 199 -7.09 4.45 9.10
C LEU A 199 -6.69 5.82 9.68
N THR A 200 -6.45 5.83 10.98
CA THR A 200 -5.95 7.01 11.70
C THR A 200 -4.71 6.67 12.49
N ALA A 201 -3.74 7.57 12.49
CA ALA A 201 -2.56 7.49 13.34
C ALA A 201 -2.83 8.11 14.72
N ARG A 202 -1.80 8.17 15.58
CA ARG A 202 -1.80 9.01 16.79
C ARG A 202 -1.03 10.30 16.52
N CYS A 203 -1.61 11.43 16.89
CA CYS A 203 -1.00 12.74 16.72
C CYS A 203 0.25 12.84 17.59
N GLU A 204 1.39 13.14 16.96
CA GLU A 204 2.68 13.25 17.66
C GLU A 204 2.69 14.40 18.69
N LEU A 205 1.82 15.40 18.55
CA LEU A 205 1.78 16.59 19.41
C LEU A 205 0.78 16.50 20.58
N CYS A 206 -0.32 15.75 20.47
CA CYS A 206 -1.31 15.62 21.57
C CYS A 206 -1.83 14.21 21.83
N GLY A 207 -1.35 13.18 21.13
CA GLY A 207 -1.78 11.79 21.30
C GLY A 207 -3.19 11.46 20.79
N LYS A 208 -4.04 12.46 20.45
CA LYS A 208 -5.36 12.26 19.85
C LYS A 208 -5.27 11.63 18.45
N ARG A 209 -6.39 11.24 17.85
CA ARG A 209 -6.41 10.71 16.47
C ARG A 209 -5.82 11.71 15.48
N ALA A 210 -4.89 11.22 14.66
CA ALA A 210 -4.28 11.95 13.55
C ALA A 210 -4.87 11.49 12.22
N PHE A 211 -5.16 12.47 11.38
CA PHE A 211 -5.79 12.27 10.08
C PHE A 211 -4.92 12.78 8.93
N PHE A 212 -3.83 13.47 9.24
CA PHE A 212 -3.00 14.15 8.25
C PHE A 212 -1.53 13.87 8.50
N THR A 213 -0.76 13.87 7.42
CA THR A 213 0.70 13.93 7.44
C THR A 213 1.10 15.41 7.39
N LEU A 214 1.97 15.84 8.29
CA LEU A 214 2.60 17.16 8.26
C LEU A 214 4.10 16.98 7.99
N ARG A 215 4.62 17.71 7.01
CA ARG A 215 6.05 17.79 6.73
C ARG A 215 6.74 18.67 7.78
N LYS A 216 7.90 18.23 8.28
CA LYS A 216 8.72 18.91 9.30
C LYS A 216 9.76 19.86 8.68
N THR A 217 10.08 19.66 7.42
CA THR A 217 11.18 20.30 6.70
C THR A 217 10.67 21.33 5.69
N GLU A 218 11.57 22.17 5.18
CA GLU A 218 11.24 23.29 4.28
C GLU A 218 11.18 22.87 2.80
N GLU A 219 11.58 21.65 2.44
CA GLU A 219 11.50 21.23 1.04
C GLU A 219 10.05 21.21 0.55
N THR A 220 9.83 21.69 -0.67
CA THR A 220 8.48 21.90 -1.23
C THR A 220 8.05 20.79 -2.20
N GLN A 221 8.97 19.92 -2.63
CA GLN A 221 8.70 18.82 -3.57
C GLN A 221 7.61 17.88 -3.02
N THR A 222 6.57 17.58 -3.80
CA THR A 222 5.47 16.70 -3.34
C THR A 222 5.98 15.31 -2.97
N GLU A 223 6.79 14.71 -3.84
CA GLU A 223 7.42 13.40 -3.64
C GLU A 223 8.79 13.57 -2.99
N LEU A 224 8.82 13.65 -1.66
CA LEU A 224 10.05 13.55 -0.90
C LEU A 224 10.02 12.24 -0.10
N ILE A 225 10.87 11.30 -0.48
CA ILE A 225 10.99 10.00 0.20
C ILE A 225 11.63 10.22 1.57
N GLY A 226 10.85 9.99 2.62
CA GLY A 226 11.27 10.20 4.01
C GLY A 226 10.39 9.44 5.00
N GLY A 227 10.91 9.29 6.22
CA GLY A 227 10.23 8.64 7.33
C GLY A 227 9.81 9.65 8.39
N SER A 228 10.01 9.28 9.66
CA SER A 228 9.67 10.12 10.83
C SER A 228 10.58 11.34 11.01
N ASP A 229 11.71 11.35 10.33
CA ASP A 229 12.64 12.47 10.20
C ASP A 229 12.04 13.62 9.39
N VAL A 230 11.32 13.32 8.31
CA VAL A 230 10.71 14.33 7.43
C VAL A 230 9.24 14.58 7.76
N TYR A 231 8.51 13.58 8.26
CA TYR A 231 7.05 13.66 8.41
C TYR A 231 6.59 13.30 9.82
N LYS A 232 5.46 13.88 10.25
CA LYS A 232 4.73 13.47 11.46
C LYS A 232 3.22 13.35 11.23
N PRO A 233 2.54 12.41 11.90
CA PRO A 233 1.09 12.34 11.91
C PRO A 233 0.51 13.38 12.86
N VAL A 234 -0.48 14.15 12.40
CA VAL A 234 -1.12 15.21 13.20
C VAL A 234 -2.65 15.23 13.10
N CYS A 235 -3.27 15.76 14.15
CA CYS A 235 -4.70 16.07 14.15
C CYS A 235 -4.99 17.35 13.33
N ARG A 236 -6.27 17.66 13.12
CA ARG A 236 -6.69 18.81 12.30
C ARG A 236 -6.14 20.14 12.81
N GLN A 237 -6.26 20.38 14.11
CA GLN A 237 -5.81 21.61 14.77
C GLN A 237 -4.30 21.79 14.63
N HIS A 238 -3.53 20.74 14.91
CA HIS A 238 -2.08 20.80 14.85
C HIS A 238 -1.50 20.92 13.45
N TYR A 239 -2.15 20.34 12.46
CA TYR A 239 -1.78 20.62 11.08
C TYR A 239 -2.03 22.09 10.74
N PHE A 240 -3.21 22.63 11.07
CA PHE A 240 -3.55 24.01 10.73
C PHE A 240 -2.59 25.00 11.40
N ASN A 241 -2.35 24.85 12.70
CA ASN A 241 -1.39 25.68 13.43
C ASN A 241 0.04 25.50 12.91
N GLY A 242 0.43 24.26 12.56
CA GLY A 242 1.74 23.98 11.96
C GLY A 242 1.93 24.70 10.64
N GLN A 243 0.90 24.71 9.78
CA GLN A 243 0.94 25.41 8.50
C GLN A 243 1.06 26.93 8.68
N VAL A 244 0.28 27.51 9.59
CA VAL A 244 0.38 28.96 9.90
C VAL A 244 1.77 29.36 10.34
N ILE A 245 2.45 28.52 11.13
CA ILE A 245 3.84 28.79 11.56
C ILE A 245 4.80 28.74 10.37
N ILE A 246 4.65 27.74 9.49
CA ILE A 246 5.50 27.60 8.29
C ILE A 246 5.28 28.79 7.36
N ASP A 247 4.03 29.16 7.09
CA ASP A 247 3.68 30.30 6.23
C ASP A 247 4.19 31.61 6.83
N ALA A 248 4.07 31.81 8.15
CA ALA A 248 4.62 32.97 8.82
C ALA A 248 6.16 33.03 8.75
N ALA A 249 6.84 31.90 8.93
CA ALA A 249 8.29 31.82 8.79
C ALA A 249 8.76 32.18 7.37
N ASN A 250 8.07 31.65 6.34
CA ASN A 250 8.36 31.95 4.94
C ASN A 250 8.16 33.45 4.64
N ASN A 251 7.07 34.06 5.11
CA ASN A 251 6.81 35.49 4.91
C ASN A 251 7.88 36.39 5.56
N VAL A 252 8.46 35.98 6.69
CA VAL A 252 9.55 36.73 7.33
C VAL A 252 10.84 36.60 6.52
N LEU A 253 11.14 35.39 6.03
CA LEU A 253 12.34 35.12 5.20
C LEU A 253 12.27 35.77 3.81
N GLU A 254 11.07 35.97 3.26
CA GLU A 254 10.84 36.59 1.95
C GLU A 254 10.64 38.12 2.02
N SER A 255 10.69 38.74 3.21
CA SER A 255 10.62 40.20 3.33
C SER A 255 11.88 40.85 2.73
N PRO A 256 11.74 41.86 1.82
CA PRO A 256 12.86 42.34 1.03
C PRO A 256 13.89 43.06 1.90
N LYS A 257 15.17 42.78 1.66
CA LYS A 257 16.30 43.62 2.10
C LYS A 257 16.19 45.02 1.47
N ILE A 258 15.28 45.87 1.95
CA ILE A 258 15.27 47.30 1.65
C ILE A 258 16.14 47.98 2.70
N HIS A 259 17.45 47.92 2.52
CA HIS A 259 18.37 48.97 3.00
C HIS A 259 19.79 48.76 2.44
N SER A 260 20.04 49.25 1.22
CA SER A 260 21.40 49.61 0.82
C SER A 260 21.52 50.71 -0.26
N ASP A 261 20.44 51.32 -0.74
CA ASP A 261 20.52 52.31 -1.83
C ASP A 261 20.39 53.77 -1.36
N MET A 262 21.06 54.14 -0.25
CA MET A 262 21.06 55.55 0.20
C MET A 262 22.42 56.05 0.68
N TYR A 263 23.52 55.60 0.07
CA TYR A 263 24.87 56.15 0.30
C TYR A 263 25.72 56.32 -0.96
N GLN A 264 25.11 56.65 -2.11
CA GLN A 264 25.88 56.94 -3.34
C GLN A 264 25.45 58.15 -4.17
N LEU A 265 24.88 59.19 -3.53
CA LEU A 265 24.48 60.42 -4.25
C LEU A 265 25.12 61.72 -3.75
N HIS A 266 26.28 61.70 -3.08
CA HIS A 266 26.89 62.95 -2.59
C HIS A 266 28.40 63.13 -2.78
N LEU A 267 29.04 62.53 -3.80
CA LEU A 267 30.40 62.94 -4.19
C LEU A 267 30.65 62.80 -5.70
N SER A 268 30.20 63.79 -6.48
CA SER A 268 30.88 64.27 -7.71
C SER A 268 30.18 65.50 -8.27
N SER A 269 30.58 66.66 -7.76
CA SER A 269 30.45 67.98 -8.42
C SER A 269 31.80 68.66 -8.31
#